data_AF-A0A7C6SYX9-F1
#
_entry.id   AF-A0A7C6SYX9-F1
#
_cell.length_a   1.000
_cell.length_b   1.000
_cell.length_c   1.000
_cell.angle_alpha   90.00
_cell.angle_beta   90.00
_cell.angle_gamma   90.00
#
_symmetry.space_group_name_H-M   'P 1'
#
loop_
_entity.id
_entity.type
_entity.pdbx_description
1 polymer ?
#
loop_
_entity_poly.entity_id
_entity_poly.type
_entity_poly.pdbx_seq_one_letter_code
_entity_poly.pdbx_strand_id
1 'polypeptide(L)'
;MNEELPHSDSRGHSFDEAGARNGDYREYPFPDNNNRGNTETFIDNLTGYPIINNPAAKSITVISADAQITGDLMTQGDLNMMGIIEGNVEIQGNMNMSGTITGNIVAGSATITGGKIEGDFFNSEGNVKIEEGAALQCNVAAGSLETSGSIVGDIEVQDGVVINATASVNGNITSRYITIKEGARINGNLKIGDF
;
A
#
# COMPACT_ATOMS: atom_id res chain seq x y z
N MET A 1 14.07 65.40 65.66
CA MET A 1 13.72 64.00 65.95
C MET A 1 12.74 63.59 64.87
N ASN A 2 13.23 62.77 63.95
CA ASN A 2 12.58 62.36 62.71
C ASN A 2 11.67 61.16 62.97
N GLU A 3 10.48 61.11 62.38
CA GLU A 3 9.81 59.86 62.00
C GLU A 3 9.10 60.07 60.65
N GLU A 4 9.70 59.56 59.57
CA GLU A 4 9.11 59.45 58.23
C GLU A 4 8.42 58.08 58.08
N LEU A 5 7.27 58.06 57.41
CA LEU A 5 6.48 56.88 57.06
C LEU A 5 7.14 56.08 55.91
N PRO A 6 7.11 54.73 55.92
CA PRO A 6 7.73 53.94 54.86
C PRO A 6 6.87 53.81 53.59
N HIS A 7 7.55 53.95 52.44
CA HIS A 7 7.06 53.71 51.09
C HIS A 7 6.79 52.21 50.80
N SER A 8 5.78 51.94 49.97
CA SER A 8 5.36 50.62 49.52
C SER A 8 6.17 50.12 48.31
N ASP A 9 6.97 49.07 48.46
CA ASP A 9 7.61 48.34 47.35
C ASP A 9 6.89 47.03 47.06
N SER A 10 6.36 46.92 45.84
CA SER A 10 5.80 45.70 45.25
C SER A 10 6.91 44.76 44.81
N ARG A 11 6.97 43.57 45.43
CA ARG A 11 7.88 42.46 45.08
C ARG A 11 7.55 41.88 43.70
N GLY A 12 8.39 42.11 42.71
CA GLY A 12 8.45 41.31 41.48
C GLY A 12 9.52 40.24 41.62
N HIS A 13 9.12 38.97 41.70
CA HIS A 13 10.04 37.83 41.65
C HIS A 13 10.43 37.56 40.19
N SER A 14 11.73 37.58 39.90
CA SER A 14 12.34 37.10 38.66
C SER A 14 12.19 35.57 38.58
N PHE A 15 11.71 35.07 37.44
CA PHE A 15 11.73 33.65 37.13
C PHE A 15 13.14 33.27 36.66
N ASP A 16 13.88 32.55 37.51
CA ASP A 16 15.12 31.87 37.16
C ASP A 16 14.79 30.55 36.45
N GLU A 17 15.19 30.42 35.19
CA GLU A 17 15.07 29.19 34.39
C GLU A 17 15.96 28.09 34.97
N ALA A 18 15.34 27.12 35.66
CA ALA A 18 16.01 25.95 36.18
C ALA A 18 16.50 25.05 35.04
N GLY A 19 17.81 24.76 35.03
CA GLY A 19 18.51 23.96 34.02
C GLY A 19 17.89 22.57 33.80
N ALA A 20 17.50 22.33 32.54
CA ALA A 20 17.16 21.01 32.04
C ALA A 20 18.41 20.11 32.03
N ARG A 21 18.28 18.92 32.61
CA ARG A 21 19.31 17.89 32.68
C ARG A 21 19.66 17.39 31.27
N ASN A 22 20.93 17.49 30.90
CA ASN A 22 21.50 16.83 29.72
C ASN A 22 21.30 15.31 29.85
N GLY A 23 20.32 14.75 29.12
CA GLY A 23 20.19 13.32 28.93
C GLY A 23 21.15 12.86 27.84
N ASP A 24 21.87 11.77 28.11
CA ASP A 24 22.82 11.12 27.21
C ASP A 24 22.16 10.68 25.88
N TYR A 25 22.18 11.55 24.88
CA TYR A 25 21.96 11.13 23.50
C TYR A 25 23.19 10.35 23.05
N ARG A 26 23.07 9.01 23.00
CA ARG A 26 24.06 8.17 22.36
C ARG A 26 24.07 8.51 20.87
N GLU A 27 25.10 9.21 20.41
CA GLU A 27 25.41 9.38 19.00
C GLU A 27 25.57 8.00 18.35
N TYR A 28 24.62 7.64 17.48
CA TYR A 28 24.84 6.55 16.53
C TYR A 28 25.79 7.07 15.46
N PRO A 29 26.98 6.49 15.27
CA PRO A 29 27.89 6.97 14.25
C PRO A 29 27.26 6.77 12.87
N PHE A 30 27.03 7.87 12.15
CA PHE A 30 26.63 7.81 10.75
C PHE A 30 27.74 7.15 9.92
N PRO A 31 27.42 6.27 8.98
CA PRO A 31 28.41 5.73 8.05
C PRO A 31 29.04 6.87 7.24
N ASP A 32 30.37 6.92 7.17
CA ASP A 32 31.12 7.81 6.28
C ASP A 32 30.79 7.48 4.82
N ASN A 33 29.82 8.21 4.24
CA ASN A 33 29.46 8.07 2.85
C ASN A 33 30.34 8.99 2.00
N ASN A 34 31.51 8.49 1.63
CA ASN A 34 32.45 9.15 0.74
C ASN A 34 32.01 9.10 -0.75
N ASN A 35 30.70 9.18 -1.03
CA ASN A 35 30.18 9.18 -2.40
C ASN A 35 29.94 10.61 -2.87
N ARG A 36 30.93 11.14 -3.61
CA ARG A 36 30.90 12.43 -4.31
C ARG A 36 29.98 12.38 -5.54
N GLY A 37 28.69 12.25 -5.28
CA GLY A 37 27.61 12.49 -6.24
C GLY A 37 26.61 13.45 -5.60
N ASN A 38 26.66 14.70 -6.02
CA ASN A 38 25.71 15.77 -5.74
C ASN A 38 24.24 15.31 -5.78
N THR A 39 23.69 14.93 -4.63
CA THR A 39 22.26 14.86 -4.36
C THR A 39 21.98 15.89 -3.29
N GLU A 40 21.51 17.07 -3.69
CA GLU A 40 21.09 18.07 -2.70
C GLU A 40 19.91 17.48 -1.92
N THR A 41 20.14 17.23 -0.63
CA THR A 41 19.07 16.84 0.29
C THR A 41 18.22 18.08 0.51
N PHE A 42 17.11 18.18 -0.19
CA PHE A 42 16.12 19.21 0.13
C PHE A 42 15.54 18.85 1.50
N ILE A 43 15.28 19.83 2.35
CA ILE A 43 14.51 19.64 3.59
C ILE A 43 13.11 20.17 3.30
N ASP A 44 12.08 19.35 3.56
CA ASP A 44 10.71 19.85 3.53
C ASP A 44 10.53 20.88 4.66
N ASN A 45 10.19 22.12 4.32
CA ASN A 45 10.08 23.22 5.28
C ASN A 45 8.84 23.13 6.19
N LEU A 46 7.91 22.22 5.91
CA LEU A 46 6.71 21.98 6.71
C LEU A 46 6.93 20.84 7.70
N THR A 47 7.62 19.77 7.28
CA THR A 47 7.77 18.55 8.09
C THR A 47 9.18 18.37 8.68
N GLY A 48 10.18 19.09 8.16
CA GLY A 48 11.58 18.98 8.58
C GLY A 48 12.27 17.68 8.15
N TYR A 49 11.63 16.89 7.28
CA TYR A 49 12.18 15.62 6.80
C TYR A 49 12.98 15.82 5.51
N PRO A 50 14.09 15.08 5.32
CA PRO A 50 14.86 15.13 4.07
C PRO A 50 14.02 14.57 2.91
N ILE A 51 13.89 15.38 1.85
CA ILE A 51 13.29 14.96 0.58
C ILE A 51 14.35 14.20 -0.21
N ILE A 52 14.19 12.89 -0.29
CA ILE A 52 15.03 12.03 -1.14
C ILE A 52 14.49 12.03 -2.58
N ASN A 53 15.00 12.93 -3.43
CA ASN A 53 14.75 12.86 -4.88
C ASN A 53 15.63 11.78 -5.51
N ASN A 54 15.24 10.52 -5.33
CA ASN A 54 15.82 9.39 -6.05
C ASN A 54 14.84 8.94 -7.15
N PRO A 55 15.01 9.36 -8.42
CA PRO A 55 14.15 8.94 -9.53
C PRO A 55 14.24 7.43 -9.85
N ALA A 56 15.15 6.68 -9.20
CA ALA A 56 15.23 5.22 -9.28
C ALA A 56 14.70 4.49 -8.03
N ALA A 57 14.29 5.21 -6.97
CA ALA A 57 13.62 4.58 -5.84
C ALA A 57 12.15 4.40 -6.19
N LYS A 58 11.75 3.16 -6.46
CA LYS A 58 10.33 2.80 -6.51
C LYS A 58 9.70 3.16 -5.16
N SER A 59 8.84 4.17 -5.16
CA SER A 59 8.14 4.57 -3.94
C SER A 59 7.19 3.46 -3.51
N ILE A 60 7.00 3.30 -2.20
CA ILE A 60 6.02 2.36 -1.66
C ILE A 60 5.04 3.11 -0.77
N THR A 61 3.76 2.95 -1.07
CA THR A 61 2.66 3.44 -0.24
C THR A 61 2.25 2.31 0.68
N VAL A 62 2.15 2.58 1.99
CA VAL A 62 1.73 1.60 3.00
C VAL A 62 0.44 2.07 3.65
N ILE A 63 -0.57 1.20 3.67
CA ILE A 63 -1.87 1.43 4.30
C ILE A 63 -2.05 0.35 5.37
N SER A 64 -1.94 0.77 6.62
CA SER A 64 -2.09 -0.11 7.79
C SER A 64 -3.53 -0.59 7.97
N ALA A 65 -3.71 -1.64 8.78
CA ALA A 65 -5.00 -2.30 8.97
C ALA A 65 -6.08 -1.42 9.62
N ASP A 66 -5.68 -0.38 10.34
CA ASP A 66 -6.54 0.60 11.00
C ASP A 66 -6.95 1.78 10.10
N ALA A 67 -6.38 1.86 8.89
CA ALA A 67 -6.69 2.91 7.94
C ALA A 67 -8.00 2.59 7.18
N GLN A 68 -8.90 3.57 7.14
CA GLN A 68 -10.05 3.60 6.25
C GLN A 68 -9.91 4.81 5.32
N ILE A 69 -9.93 4.55 4.02
CA ILE A 69 -9.84 5.58 2.98
C ILE A 69 -11.16 5.60 2.22
N THR A 70 -11.78 6.77 2.15
CA THR A 70 -12.95 7.01 1.31
C THR A 70 -12.58 8.01 0.23
N GLY A 71 -12.77 7.61 -1.03
CA GLY A 71 -12.32 8.34 -2.22
C GLY A 71 -11.33 7.54 -3.05
N ASP A 72 -10.97 8.09 -4.20
CA ASP A 72 -10.06 7.43 -5.13
C ASP A 72 -8.60 7.53 -4.66
N LEU A 73 -7.81 6.47 -4.87
CA LEU A 73 -6.39 6.40 -4.55
C LEU A 73 -5.57 6.19 -5.83
N MET A 74 -4.58 7.06 -6.05
CA MET A 74 -3.65 6.94 -7.18
C MET A 74 -2.21 6.90 -6.66
N THR A 75 -1.41 5.92 -7.10
CA THR A 75 0.01 5.83 -6.78
C THR A 75 0.83 5.37 -7.99
N GLN A 76 1.98 6.02 -8.19
CA GLN A 76 2.94 5.63 -9.23
C GLN A 76 3.82 4.45 -8.78
N GLY A 77 4.01 4.31 -7.46
CA GLY A 77 4.86 3.29 -6.85
C GLY A 77 4.12 2.00 -6.52
N ASP A 78 4.75 1.18 -5.69
CA ASP A 78 4.14 -0.02 -5.11
C ASP A 78 3.12 0.34 -4.02
N LEU A 79 2.17 -0.55 -3.79
CA LEU A 79 1.16 -0.42 -2.76
C LEU A 79 1.16 -1.65 -1.85
N ASN A 80 1.33 -1.45 -0.55
CA ASN A 80 1.11 -2.47 0.47
C ASN A 80 -0.09 -2.07 1.33
N MET A 81 -1.12 -2.91 1.36
CA MET A 81 -2.37 -2.58 2.04
C MET A 81 -2.90 -3.70 2.93
N MET A 82 -3.35 -3.31 4.12
CA MET A 82 -4.10 -4.16 5.06
C MET A 82 -5.45 -3.54 5.45
N GLY A 83 -5.65 -2.23 5.25
CA GLY A 83 -6.85 -1.50 5.65
C GLY A 83 -8.04 -1.62 4.68
N ILE A 84 -8.92 -0.61 4.72
CA ILE A 84 -10.12 -0.54 3.90
C ILE A 84 -10.02 0.64 2.92
N ILE A 85 -10.32 0.41 1.64
CA ILE A 85 -10.57 1.47 0.66
C ILE A 85 -11.98 1.36 0.10
N GLU A 86 -12.68 2.49 0.12
CA GLU A 86 -13.96 2.71 -0.55
C GLU A 86 -13.76 3.76 -1.65
N GLY A 87 -13.54 3.32 -2.88
CA GLY A 87 -13.19 4.15 -4.02
C GLY A 87 -12.35 3.40 -5.05
N ASN A 88 -12.07 4.05 -6.19
CA ASN A 88 -11.24 3.46 -7.23
C ASN A 88 -9.76 3.52 -6.86
N VAL A 89 -8.99 2.54 -7.29
CA VAL A 89 -7.56 2.41 -6.98
C VAL A 89 -6.76 2.28 -8.26
N GLU A 90 -5.82 3.19 -8.50
CA GLU A 90 -4.91 3.16 -9.64
C GLU A 90 -3.46 3.07 -9.18
N ILE A 91 -2.75 2.03 -9.64
CA ILE A 91 -1.39 1.68 -9.23
C ILE A 91 -0.58 1.38 -10.48
N GLN A 92 0.43 2.21 -10.78
CA GLN A 92 1.34 1.88 -11.89
C GLN A 92 2.32 0.74 -11.53
N GLY A 93 2.64 0.58 -10.25
CA GLY A 93 3.52 -0.46 -9.74
C GLY A 93 2.84 -1.79 -9.42
N ASN A 94 3.42 -2.48 -8.44
CA ASN A 94 2.93 -3.73 -7.89
C ASN A 94 2.06 -3.46 -6.67
N MET A 95 0.97 -4.19 -6.57
CA MET A 95 0.06 -4.18 -5.45
C MET A 95 0.25 -5.44 -4.60
N ASN A 96 0.40 -5.28 -3.29
CA ASN A 96 0.27 -6.35 -2.31
C ASN A 96 -0.86 -5.98 -1.35
N MET A 97 -1.93 -6.77 -1.32
CA MET A 97 -3.06 -6.49 -0.42
C MET A 97 -3.46 -7.69 0.42
N SER A 98 -3.94 -7.40 1.61
CA SER A 98 -4.65 -8.33 2.51
C SER A 98 -5.90 -7.68 3.13
N GLY A 99 -6.27 -6.48 2.66
CA GLY A 99 -7.37 -5.67 3.17
C GLY A 99 -8.67 -5.79 2.36
N THR A 100 -9.54 -4.79 2.47
CA THR A 100 -10.79 -4.73 1.69
C THR A 100 -10.79 -3.54 0.74
N ILE A 101 -11.13 -3.78 -0.53
CA ILE A 101 -11.34 -2.72 -1.51
C ILE A 101 -12.74 -2.85 -2.10
N THR A 102 -13.47 -1.75 -2.07
CA THR A 102 -14.77 -1.60 -2.75
C THR A 102 -14.63 -0.51 -3.79
N GLY A 103 -14.53 -0.90 -5.06
CA GLY A 103 -14.27 -0.02 -6.20
C GLY A 103 -13.47 -0.69 -7.29
N ASN A 104 -13.23 0.02 -8.39
CA ASN A 104 -12.47 -0.52 -9.51
C ASN A 104 -10.98 -0.39 -9.26
N ILE A 105 -10.23 -1.42 -9.64
CA ILE A 105 -8.78 -1.49 -9.43
C ILE A 105 -8.09 -1.54 -10.79
N VAL A 106 -7.11 -0.67 -10.97
CA VAL A 106 -6.15 -0.71 -12.07
C VAL A 106 -4.77 -0.88 -11.48
N ALA A 107 -4.11 -1.99 -11.76
CA ALA A 107 -2.77 -2.27 -11.22
C ALA A 107 -1.87 -2.91 -12.27
N GLY A 108 -0.58 -2.56 -12.27
CA GLY A 108 0.41 -3.18 -13.17
C GLY A 108 0.64 -4.66 -12.84
N SER A 109 0.75 -5.03 -11.56
CA SER A 109 0.73 -6.42 -11.11
C SER A 109 0.15 -6.48 -9.70
N ALA A 110 -0.46 -7.59 -9.31
CA ALA A 110 -1.08 -7.71 -8.00
C ALA A 110 -0.84 -9.07 -7.36
N THR A 111 -0.56 -9.04 -6.06
CA THR A 111 -0.57 -10.19 -5.16
C THR A 111 -1.59 -9.92 -4.06
N ILE A 112 -2.60 -10.77 -3.97
CA ILE A 112 -3.69 -10.64 -3.01
C ILE A 112 -3.54 -11.79 -2.00
N THR A 113 -2.92 -11.47 -0.86
CA THR A 113 -2.63 -12.37 0.27
C THR A 113 -3.78 -12.31 1.28
N GLY A 114 -4.99 -12.62 0.80
CA GLY A 114 -6.22 -12.54 1.59
C GLY A 114 -7.01 -11.24 1.38
N GLY A 115 -8.14 -11.14 2.09
CA GLY A 115 -9.01 -9.97 2.03
C GLY A 115 -10.13 -10.09 1.00
N LYS A 116 -10.77 -8.96 0.71
CA LYS A 116 -11.97 -8.90 -0.14
C LYS A 116 -11.87 -7.79 -1.18
N ILE A 117 -12.24 -8.12 -2.42
CA ILE A 117 -12.36 -7.14 -3.50
C ILE A 117 -13.79 -7.21 -4.03
N GLU A 118 -14.46 -6.06 -4.08
CA GLU A 118 -15.74 -5.87 -4.76
C GLU A 118 -15.59 -4.75 -5.80
N GLY A 119 -15.86 -5.04 -7.06
CA GLY A 119 -15.69 -4.09 -8.16
C GLY A 119 -15.26 -4.79 -9.44
N ASP A 120 -14.49 -4.11 -10.28
CA ASP A 120 -13.79 -4.72 -11.43
C ASP A 120 -12.27 -4.57 -11.27
N PHE A 121 -11.53 -5.62 -11.63
CA PHE A 121 -10.08 -5.65 -11.57
C PHE A 121 -9.51 -5.65 -13.00
N PHE A 122 -8.86 -4.56 -13.38
CA PHE A 122 -8.24 -4.41 -14.69
C PHE A 122 -6.71 -4.35 -14.56
N ASN A 123 -6.05 -5.30 -15.19
CA ASN A 123 -4.61 -5.32 -15.39
C ASN A 123 -4.33 -5.69 -16.84
N SER A 124 -3.81 -4.75 -17.62
CA SER A 124 -3.69 -4.95 -19.06
C SER A 124 -2.54 -5.87 -19.48
N GLU A 125 -1.47 -5.98 -18.68
CA GLU A 125 -0.24 -6.66 -19.15
C GLU A 125 0.46 -7.52 -18.09
N GLY A 126 0.20 -7.31 -16.80
CA GLY A 126 0.96 -7.99 -15.76
C GLY A 126 0.32 -9.24 -15.19
N ASN A 127 0.98 -9.76 -14.15
CA ASN A 127 0.58 -10.97 -13.46
C ASN A 127 -0.30 -10.65 -12.25
N VAL A 128 -1.39 -11.40 -12.11
CA VAL A 128 -2.25 -11.37 -10.94
C VAL A 128 -2.12 -12.69 -10.20
N LYS A 129 -1.73 -12.62 -8.92
CA LYS A 129 -1.63 -13.77 -8.02
C LYS A 129 -2.65 -13.61 -6.89
N ILE A 130 -3.55 -14.57 -6.77
CA ILE A 130 -4.56 -14.62 -5.71
C ILE A 130 -4.22 -15.80 -4.82
N GLU A 131 -3.97 -15.53 -3.54
CA GLU A 131 -3.62 -16.57 -2.57
C GLU A 131 -4.85 -17.06 -1.82
N GLU A 132 -4.65 -18.11 -1.02
CA GLU A 132 -5.69 -18.64 -0.15
C GLU A 132 -6.18 -17.56 0.84
N GLY A 133 -7.48 -17.54 1.13
CA GLY A 133 -8.10 -16.55 2.00
C GLY A 133 -8.55 -15.26 1.31
N ALA A 134 -8.25 -15.09 0.01
CA ALA A 134 -8.77 -13.99 -0.78
C ALA A 134 -10.15 -14.34 -1.36
N ALA A 135 -11.09 -13.39 -1.28
CA ALA A 135 -12.42 -13.50 -1.86
C ALA A 135 -12.67 -12.33 -2.82
N LEU A 136 -12.73 -12.63 -4.11
CA LEU A 136 -12.94 -11.65 -5.17
C LEU A 136 -14.37 -11.79 -5.70
N GLN A 137 -15.14 -10.70 -5.62
CA GLN A 137 -16.42 -10.56 -6.29
C GLN A 137 -16.26 -9.49 -7.36
N CYS A 138 -15.61 -9.85 -8.46
CA CYS A 138 -15.21 -8.94 -9.52
C CYS A 138 -14.94 -9.66 -10.84
N ASN A 139 -15.05 -8.93 -11.94
CA ASN A 139 -14.46 -9.38 -13.21
C ASN A 139 -12.96 -9.12 -13.19
N VAL A 140 -12.17 -10.06 -13.71
CA VAL A 140 -10.71 -9.99 -13.72
C VAL A 140 -10.22 -9.98 -15.16
N ALA A 141 -9.64 -8.87 -15.59
CA ALA A 141 -8.85 -8.77 -16.82
C ALA A 141 -7.36 -8.75 -16.44
N ALA A 142 -6.55 -9.70 -16.93
CA ALA A 142 -5.13 -9.80 -16.60
C ALA A 142 -4.26 -10.29 -17.77
N GLY A 143 -2.94 -10.07 -17.71
CA GLY A 143 -1.98 -10.71 -18.62
C GLY A 143 -1.85 -12.21 -18.33
N SER A 144 -1.55 -12.55 -17.08
CA SER A 144 -1.54 -13.92 -16.55
C SER A 144 -2.20 -13.97 -15.18
N LEU A 145 -2.79 -15.12 -14.84
CA LEU A 145 -3.49 -15.32 -13.57
C LEU A 145 -3.05 -16.61 -12.88
N GLU A 146 -2.67 -16.53 -11.62
CA GLU A 146 -2.54 -17.67 -10.71
C GLU A 146 -3.48 -17.49 -9.52
N THR A 147 -4.37 -18.46 -9.27
CA THR A 147 -5.33 -18.38 -8.17
C THR A 147 -5.31 -19.61 -7.26
N SER A 148 -5.35 -19.35 -5.96
CA SER A 148 -5.57 -20.31 -4.87
C SER A 148 -6.78 -19.91 -3.99
N GLY A 149 -7.49 -18.83 -4.35
CA GLY A 149 -8.58 -18.23 -3.59
C GLY A 149 -9.96 -18.45 -4.22
N SER A 150 -10.94 -17.68 -3.75
CA SER A 150 -12.32 -17.70 -4.28
C SER A 150 -12.56 -16.54 -5.22
N ILE A 151 -13.05 -16.81 -6.43
CA ILE A 151 -13.40 -15.79 -7.43
C ILE A 151 -14.85 -15.99 -7.87
N VAL A 152 -15.64 -14.93 -7.81
CA VAL A 152 -17.00 -14.85 -8.35
C VAL A 152 -17.04 -13.72 -9.37
N GLY A 153 -17.15 -14.07 -10.65
CA GLY A 153 -17.06 -13.13 -11.77
C GLY A 153 -16.37 -13.75 -12.98
N ASP A 154 -16.39 -13.03 -14.10
CA ASP A 154 -15.77 -13.50 -15.33
C ASP A 154 -14.27 -13.19 -15.34
N ILE A 155 -13.48 -14.10 -15.90
CA ILE A 155 -12.02 -14.03 -15.97
C ILE A 155 -11.62 -13.98 -17.44
N GLU A 156 -10.94 -12.91 -17.83
CA GLU A 156 -10.37 -12.72 -19.16
C GLU A 156 -8.85 -12.53 -19.04
N VAL A 157 -8.10 -13.51 -19.52
CA VAL A 157 -6.64 -13.54 -19.34
C VAL A 157 -5.96 -13.72 -20.68
N GLN A 158 -5.05 -12.81 -21.00
CA GLN A 158 -4.41 -12.79 -22.33
C GLN A 158 -3.49 -13.98 -22.58
N ASP A 159 -2.86 -14.55 -21.55
CA ASP A 159 -1.93 -15.70 -21.67
C ASP A 159 -2.47 -16.93 -20.92
N GLY A 160 -1.82 -17.31 -19.82
CA GLY A 160 -2.12 -18.51 -19.04
C GLY A 160 -2.91 -18.25 -17.76
N VAL A 161 -3.80 -19.19 -17.43
CA VAL A 161 -4.46 -19.27 -16.12
C VAL A 161 -4.01 -20.53 -15.38
N VAL A 162 -3.55 -20.38 -14.14
CA VAL A 162 -3.22 -21.48 -13.23
C VAL A 162 -4.19 -21.47 -12.06
N ILE A 163 -4.94 -22.57 -11.91
CA ILE A 163 -5.90 -22.77 -10.83
C ILE A 163 -5.34 -23.81 -9.87
N ASN A 164 -4.97 -23.39 -8.66
CA ASN A 164 -4.39 -24.23 -7.63
C ASN A 164 -5.45 -25.06 -6.88
N ALA A 165 -4.98 -26.05 -6.11
CA ALA A 165 -5.80 -27.06 -5.44
C ALA A 165 -6.92 -26.52 -4.54
N THR A 166 -6.73 -25.34 -3.94
CA THR A 166 -7.68 -24.71 -3.00
C THR A 166 -8.64 -23.73 -3.69
N ALA A 167 -8.42 -23.42 -4.96
CA ALA A 167 -9.18 -22.38 -5.64
C ALA A 167 -10.61 -22.81 -5.96
N SER A 168 -11.52 -21.83 -5.89
CA SER A 168 -12.91 -21.97 -6.29
C SER A 168 -13.30 -20.81 -7.20
N VAL A 169 -13.59 -21.10 -8.46
CA VAL A 169 -14.00 -20.09 -9.45
C VAL A 169 -15.46 -20.32 -9.83
N ASN A 170 -16.28 -19.27 -9.73
CA ASN A 170 -17.67 -19.26 -10.20
C ASN A 170 -17.85 -18.13 -11.21
N GLY A 171 -17.86 -18.46 -12.49
CA GLY A 171 -17.88 -17.54 -13.61
C GLY A 171 -17.23 -18.13 -14.85
N ASN A 172 -17.25 -17.39 -15.96
CA ASN A 172 -16.65 -17.84 -17.20
C ASN A 172 -15.15 -17.50 -17.22
N ILE A 173 -14.35 -18.34 -17.88
CA ILE A 173 -12.91 -18.12 -18.02
C ILE A 173 -12.54 -18.17 -19.51
N THR A 174 -11.89 -17.12 -19.99
CA THR A 174 -11.30 -17.04 -21.32
C THR A 174 -9.78 -16.88 -21.21
N SER A 175 -9.01 -17.83 -21.75
CA SER A 175 -7.53 -17.77 -21.75
C SER A 175 -6.89 -18.48 -22.96
N ARG A 176 -5.59 -18.28 -23.22
CA ARG A 176 -4.88 -19.05 -24.27
C ARG A 176 -4.65 -20.50 -23.87
N TYR A 177 -4.25 -20.70 -22.62
CA TYR A 177 -4.13 -22.03 -22.00
C TYR A 177 -4.51 -21.97 -20.53
N ILE A 178 -4.83 -23.12 -19.98
CA ILE A 178 -5.23 -23.26 -18.58
C ILE A 178 -4.55 -24.48 -17.96
N THR A 179 -4.09 -24.35 -16.72
CA THR A 179 -3.58 -25.44 -15.90
C THR A 179 -4.43 -25.55 -14.65
N ILE A 180 -4.98 -26.73 -14.40
CA ILE A 180 -5.85 -27.00 -13.25
C ILE A 180 -5.17 -28.04 -12.38
N LYS A 181 -4.90 -27.70 -11.12
CA LYS A 181 -4.35 -28.64 -10.13
C LYS A 181 -5.47 -29.44 -9.47
N GLU A 182 -5.14 -30.64 -9.00
CA GLU A 182 -6.07 -31.50 -8.27
C GLU A 182 -6.65 -30.78 -7.05
N GLY A 183 -7.99 -30.81 -6.90
CA GLY A 183 -8.72 -30.14 -5.82
C GLY A 183 -9.42 -28.84 -6.24
N ALA A 184 -8.95 -28.21 -7.33
CA ALA A 184 -9.56 -26.99 -7.86
C ALA A 184 -11.03 -27.19 -8.24
N ARG A 185 -11.87 -26.21 -7.93
CA ARG A 185 -13.30 -26.21 -8.26
C ARG A 185 -13.63 -25.07 -9.21
N ILE A 186 -14.32 -25.39 -10.30
CA ILE A 186 -14.71 -24.41 -11.31
C ILE A 186 -16.16 -24.64 -11.66
N ASN A 187 -16.95 -23.57 -11.65
CA ASN A 187 -18.34 -23.57 -12.10
C ASN A 187 -18.54 -22.44 -13.10
N GLY A 188 -18.75 -22.80 -14.37
CA GLY A 188 -18.92 -21.85 -15.47
C GLY A 188 -18.39 -22.42 -16.79
N ASN A 189 -18.34 -21.57 -17.82
CA ASN A 189 -17.81 -21.97 -19.12
C ASN A 189 -16.32 -21.67 -19.23
N LEU A 190 -15.58 -22.59 -19.85
CA LEU A 190 -14.17 -22.41 -20.16
C LEU A 190 -14.01 -22.25 -21.68
N LYS A 191 -13.44 -21.12 -22.12
CA LYS A 191 -13.11 -20.85 -23.51
C LYS A 191 -11.59 -20.72 -23.65
N ILE A 192 -10.96 -21.69 -24.29
CA ILE A 192 -9.49 -21.79 -24.35
C ILE A 192 -9.03 -21.66 -25.81
N GLY A 193 -8.00 -20.82 -26.03
CA GLY A 193 -7.38 -20.60 -27.35
C GLY A 193 -8.09 -19.57 -28.23
N ASP A 194 -8.93 -18.72 -27.65
CA ASP A 194 -9.72 -17.71 -28.38
C ASP A 194 -9.15 -16.29 -28.21
N PHE A 195 -7.96 -16.03 -28.77
CA PHE A 195 -7.30 -14.72 -28.79
C PHE A 195 -6.57 -14.49 -30.11
#